data_AF-A0A7R9ZCC8-F1
#
_entry.id   AF-A0A7R9ZCC8-F1
#
_cell.length_a   1.000
_cell.length_b   1.000
_cell.length_c   1.000
_cell.angle_alpha   90.00
_cell.angle_beta   90.00
_cell.angle_gamma   90.00
#
_symmetry.space_group_name_H-M   'P 1'
#
loop_
_entity.id
_entity.type
_entity.pdbx_description
1 polymer ?
#
loop_
_entity_poly.entity_id
_entity_poly.type
_entity_poly.pdbx_seq_one_letter_code
_entity_poly.pdbx_strand_id
1 'polypeptide(L)'
;SSASSSSSSMADYDGGVRGRARTTAAARKLVQSACVMLGGPSGGGVVVLALDDLQWADEDSLALIEALLTDRDTEGLLVVGTYRDDEVEMGKKDDDKEGGLSGWLGRMADHEGRGLVGVERLDVGNLTVDDSAALLSELLSMSDDDDGAAAIGREGQDEKSTSSSGN
;
A
#
# COMPACT_ATOMS: atom_id res chain seq x y z
N SER A 1 2.32 -50.13 24.49
CA SER A 1 1.83 -50.55 23.17
C SER A 1 1.29 -49.34 22.43
N SER A 2 1.81 -49.16 21.21
CA SER A 2 1.35 -48.28 20.11
C SER A 2 1.11 -46.79 20.39
N ALA A 3 2.14 -45.99 20.10
CA ALA A 3 1.96 -44.65 19.52
C ALA A 3 1.84 -44.82 18.00
N SER A 4 0.75 -44.32 17.41
CA SER A 4 0.55 -44.21 15.96
C SER A 4 0.99 -42.81 15.52
N SER A 5 2.09 -42.73 14.78
CA SER A 5 2.56 -41.51 14.13
C SER A 5 1.89 -41.38 12.76
N SER A 6 1.11 -40.32 12.57
CA SER A 6 0.58 -39.93 11.26
C SER A 6 1.67 -39.22 10.47
N SER A 7 2.22 -39.86 9.44
CA SER A 7 3.06 -39.19 8.44
C SER A 7 2.18 -38.44 7.45
N SER A 8 2.10 -37.12 7.59
CA SER A 8 1.49 -36.27 6.56
C SER A 8 2.52 -35.92 5.49
N SER A 9 2.09 -36.05 4.24
CA SER A 9 2.79 -35.95 2.97
C SER A 9 3.54 -34.64 2.75
N MET A 10 4.84 -34.73 2.41
CA MET A 10 5.71 -33.63 1.97
C MET A 10 5.57 -33.34 0.46
N ALA A 11 4.68 -34.03 -0.25
CA ALA A 11 4.49 -33.90 -1.70
C ALA A 11 3.50 -32.79 -2.10
N ASP A 12 2.63 -32.36 -1.18
CA ASP A 12 1.59 -31.35 -1.47
C ASP A 12 2.08 -29.90 -1.28
N TYR A 13 3.17 -29.69 -0.54
CA TYR A 13 3.73 -28.35 -0.28
C TYR A 13 4.45 -27.75 -1.50
N ASP A 14 5.00 -28.61 -2.37
CA ASP A 14 5.81 -28.21 -3.54
C ASP A 14 4.96 -27.64 -4.69
N GLY A 15 3.68 -28.05 -4.78
CA GLY A 15 2.75 -27.53 -5.80
C GLY A 15 2.43 -26.04 -5.64
N GLY A 16 2.28 -25.57 -4.40
CA GLY A 16 1.97 -24.16 -4.11
C GLY A 16 3.11 -23.21 -4.46
N VAL A 17 4.35 -23.59 -4.12
CA VAL A 17 5.55 -22.78 -4.37
C VAL A 17 5.80 -22.59 -5.88
N ARG A 18 5.67 -23.65 -6.67
CA ARG A 18 5.82 -23.58 -8.13
C ARG A 18 4.68 -22.80 -8.80
N GLY A 19 3.46 -22.87 -8.26
CA GLY A 19 2.33 -22.08 -8.72
C GLY A 19 2.56 -20.58 -8.52
N ARG A 20 2.95 -20.18 -7.30
CA ARG A 20 3.24 -18.78 -6.95
C ARG A 20 4.37 -18.18 -7.81
N ALA A 21 5.47 -18.92 -7.98
CA ALA A 21 6.60 -18.48 -8.82
C ALA A 21 6.20 -18.22 -10.29
N ARG A 22 5.29 -19.03 -10.84
CA ARG A 22 4.78 -18.84 -12.21
C ARG A 22 3.91 -17.60 -12.32
N THR A 23 3.05 -17.35 -11.33
CA THR A 23 2.19 -16.17 -11.29
C THR A 23 3.02 -14.89 -11.17
N THR A 24 4.04 -14.87 -10.32
CA THR A 24 4.95 -13.73 -10.17
C THR A 24 5.75 -13.45 -11.46
N ALA A 25 6.23 -14.50 -12.13
CA ALA A 25 6.93 -14.35 -13.40
C ALA A 25 6.02 -13.80 -14.53
N ALA A 26 4.75 -14.25 -14.57
CA ALA A 26 3.78 -13.76 -15.53
C ALA A 26 3.42 -12.29 -15.29
N ALA A 27 3.18 -11.92 -14.03
CA ALA A 27 2.91 -10.54 -13.63
C ALA A 27 4.07 -9.59 -13.95
N ARG A 28 5.32 -9.99 -13.66
CA ARG A 28 6.53 -9.23 -14.05
C ARG A 28 6.59 -8.97 -15.54
N LYS A 29 6.41 -10.02 -16.36
CA LYS A 29 6.40 -9.87 -17.83
C LYS A 29 5.30 -8.93 -18.31
N LEU A 30 4.13 -8.97 -17.69
CA LEU A 30 3.02 -8.09 -18.04
C LEU A 30 3.36 -6.63 -17.72
N VAL A 31 3.89 -6.36 -16.53
CA VAL A 31 4.30 -5.00 -16.13
C VAL A 31 5.46 -4.49 -16.98
N GLN A 32 6.48 -5.30 -17.23
CA GLN A 32 7.57 -4.95 -18.15
C GLN A 32 7.06 -4.63 -19.56
N SER A 33 6.16 -5.45 -20.09
CA SER A 33 5.56 -5.21 -21.42
C SER A 33 4.76 -3.91 -21.44
N ALA A 34 4.02 -3.61 -20.37
CA ALA A 34 3.31 -2.35 -20.23
C ALA A 34 4.28 -1.16 -20.17
N CYS A 35 5.38 -1.26 -19.42
CA CYS A 35 6.43 -0.22 -19.36
C CYS A 35 7.03 0.03 -20.74
N VAL A 36 7.34 -1.02 -21.50
CA VAL A 36 7.88 -0.89 -22.86
C VAL A 36 6.87 -0.27 -23.83
N MET A 37 5.61 -0.71 -23.79
CA MET A 37 4.59 -0.22 -24.75
C MET A 37 4.09 1.19 -24.44
N LEU A 38 3.92 1.51 -23.16
CA LEU A 38 3.46 2.83 -22.70
C LEU A 38 4.62 3.83 -22.56
N GLY A 39 5.86 3.32 -22.47
CA GLY A 39 7.11 4.07 -22.39
C GLY A 39 7.42 4.96 -23.60
N GLY A 40 6.72 4.73 -24.72
CA GLY A 40 6.90 5.43 -25.99
C GLY A 40 8.25 5.15 -26.68
N PRO A 41 8.38 5.44 -27.99
CA PRO A 41 9.61 5.19 -28.76
C PRO A 41 10.81 6.03 -28.32
N SER A 42 10.61 7.04 -27.47
CA SER A 42 11.67 7.88 -26.89
C SER A 42 12.24 7.34 -25.57
N GLY A 43 11.73 6.21 -25.06
CA GLY A 43 12.29 5.52 -23.89
C GLY A 43 12.09 6.23 -22.55
N GLY A 44 11.00 6.99 -22.37
CA GLY A 44 10.83 7.88 -21.21
C GLY A 44 9.48 7.83 -20.49
N GLY A 45 8.53 7.00 -20.90
CA GLY A 45 7.25 6.90 -20.23
C GLY A 45 7.33 6.08 -18.95
N VAL A 46 6.68 6.57 -17.90
CA VAL A 46 6.58 5.91 -16.60
C VAL A 46 5.19 5.31 -16.47
N VAL A 47 5.11 4.03 -16.15
CA VAL A 47 3.88 3.36 -15.70
C VAL A 47 3.74 3.61 -14.21
N VAL A 48 2.62 4.23 -13.83
CA VAL A 48 2.28 4.44 -12.42
C VAL A 48 1.25 3.41 -12.00
N LEU A 49 1.61 2.59 -11.02
CA LEU A 49 0.69 1.68 -10.33
C LEU A 49 0.24 2.35 -9.02
N ALA A 50 -0.97 2.90 -9.02
CA ALA A 50 -1.60 3.45 -7.83
C ALA A 50 -2.36 2.35 -7.07
N LEU A 51 -1.98 2.10 -5.83
CA LEU A 51 -2.55 1.09 -4.95
C LEU A 51 -3.14 1.78 -3.72
N ASP A 52 -4.44 1.58 -3.51
CA ASP A 52 -5.14 2.09 -2.34
C ASP A 52 -5.20 1.02 -1.24
N ASP A 53 -5.29 1.46 0.02
CA ASP A 53 -5.45 0.61 1.20
C ASP A 53 -4.46 -0.57 1.31
N LEU A 54 -3.16 -0.30 1.17
CA LEU A 54 -2.13 -1.35 1.27
C LEU A 54 -2.17 -2.10 2.61
N GLN A 55 -2.70 -1.51 3.68
CA GLN A 55 -2.83 -2.17 4.97
C GLN A 55 -3.73 -3.43 4.93
N TRP A 56 -4.56 -3.58 3.89
CA TRP A 56 -5.41 -4.75 3.69
C TRP A 56 -4.85 -5.75 2.67
N ALA A 57 -3.68 -5.47 2.09
CA ALA A 57 -3.04 -6.38 1.15
C ALA A 57 -2.56 -7.67 1.85
N ASP A 58 -2.82 -8.82 1.21
CA ASP A 58 -2.28 -10.10 1.68
C ASP A 58 -0.77 -10.22 1.40
N GLU A 59 -0.14 -11.22 2.02
CA GLU A 59 1.30 -11.45 1.90
C GLU A 59 1.75 -11.75 0.48
N ASP A 60 0.91 -12.43 -0.30
CA ASP A 60 1.24 -12.81 -1.68
C ASP A 60 1.23 -11.59 -2.61
N SER A 61 0.30 -10.67 -2.40
CA SER A 61 0.21 -9.40 -3.10
C SER A 61 1.41 -8.52 -2.75
N LEU A 62 1.75 -8.40 -1.47
CA LEU A 62 2.92 -7.65 -1.02
C LEU A 62 4.23 -8.23 -1.57
N ALA A 63 4.37 -9.55 -1.56
CA ALA A 63 5.53 -10.24 -2.14
C ALA A 63 5.62 -10.04 -3.67
N LEU A 64 4.49 -9.98 -4.36
CA LEU A 64 4.45 -9.66 -5.79
C LEU A 64 4.92 -8.23 -6.05
N ILE A 65 4.41 -7.24 -5.30
CA ILE A 65 4.81 -5.84 -5.43
C ILE A 65 6.31 -5.69 -5.15
N GLU A 66 6.82 -6.32 -4.09
CA GLU A 66 8.26 -6.38 -3.77
C GLU A 66 9.07 -6.97 -4.93
N ALA A 67 8.62 -8.07 -5.53
CA ALA A 67 9.30 -8.73 -6.64
C ALA A 67 9.26 -7.91 -7.95
N LEU A 68 8.29 -7.01 -8.12
CA LEU A 68 8.20 -6.05 -9.23
C LEU A 68 9.15 -4.87 -9.00
N LEU A 69 9.14 -4.27 -7.79
CA LEU A 69 9.95 -3.10 -7.44
C LEU A 69 11.45 -3.38 -7.38
N THR A 70 11.83 -4.61 -7.03
CA THR A 70 13.25 -5.03 -6.95
C THR A 70 13.77 -5.63 -8.26
N ASP A 71 12.94 -5.68 -9.31
CA ASP A 71 13.32 -6.20 -10.61
C ASP A 71 14.11 -5.18 -11.42
N ARG A 72 15.42 -5.42 -11.57
CA ARG A 72 16.32 -4.55 -12.33
C ARG A 72 16.03 -4.47 -13.82
N ASP A 73 15.29 -5.43 -14.37
CA ASP A 73 14.89 -5.43 -15.78
C ASP A 73 13.62 -4.58 -16.01
N THR A 74 12.96 -4.12 -14.94
CA THR A 74 11.74 -3.29 -15.03
C THR A 74 12.12 -1.82 -14.85
N GLU A 75 12.35 -1.14 -15.97
CA GLU A 75 12.54 0.31 -15.99
C GLU A 75 11.21 1.04 -16.18
N GLY A 76 11.09 2.25 -15.61
CA GLY A 76 9.91 3.11 -15.80
C GLY A 76 8.67 2.67 -15.02
N LEU A 77 8.83 1.96 -13.90
CA LEU A 77 7.73 1.65 -12.98
C LEU A 77 7.80 2.56 -11.75
N LEU A 78 6.69 3.24 -11.45
CA LEU A 78 6.46 3.93 -10.18
C LEU A 78 5.26 3.27 -9.48
N VAL A 79 5.44 2.87 -8.23
CA VAL A 79 4.31 2.39 -7.39
C VAL A 79 4.01 3.48 -6.37
N VAL A 80 2.74 3.91 -6.33
CA VAL A 80 2.23 4.84 -5.31
C VAL A 80 1.26 4.05 -4.46
N GLY A 81 1.56 3.93 -3.17
CA GLY A 81 0.74 3.21 -2.21
C GLY A 81 0.24 4.13 -1.12
N THR A 82 -1.04 4.04 -0.78
CA THR A 82 -1.60 4.65 0.43
C THR A 82 -1.75 3.59 1.52
N TYR A 83 -1.54 3.98 2.77
CA TYR A 83 -1.91 3.15 3.91
C TYR A 83 -2.14 3.99 5.15
N ARG A 84 -2.75 3.38 6.17
CA ARG A 84 -3.03 4.00 7.46
C ARG A 84 -2.16 3.42 8.56
N ASP A 85 -1.39 4.26 9.25
CA ASP A 85 -0.42 3.83 10.27
C ASP A 85 -1.07 3.03 11.43
N ASP A 86 -2.28 3.42 11.84
CA ASP A 86 -3.02 2.81 12.95
C ASP A 86 -3.48 1.37 12.65
N GLU A 87 -3.75 1.06 11.38
CA GLU A 87 -4.20 -0.26 10.96
C GLU A 87 -3.03 -1.23 10.68
N VAL A 88 -1.84 -0.69 10.38
CA VAL A 88 -0.62 -1.50 10.19
C VAL A 88 -0.16 -2.16 11.49
N GLU A 89 -0.36 -1.50 12.63
CA GLU A 89 -0.02 -2.07 13.93
C GLU A 89 -1.03 -3.10 14.42
N MET A 90 -2.30 -2.95 14.05
CA MET A 90 -3.40 -3.86 14.42
C MET A 90 -3.33 -5.21 13.68
N GLY A 91 -2.66 -5.25 12.53
CA GLY A 91 -2.39 -6.50 11.78
C GLY A 91 -1.37 -7.43 12.43
N LYS A 92 -0.69 -7.01 13.52
CA LYS A 92 0.23 -7.84 14.31
C LYS A 92 -0.57 -8.92 15.04
N LYS A 93 -0.80 -10.09 14.42
CA LYS A 93 -1.22 -11.27 15.18
C LYS A 93 -0.09 -11.68 16.11
N ASP A 94 -0.44 -12.08 17.33
CA ASP A 94 0.46 -12.23 18.49
C ASP A 94 1.69 -13.13 18.28
N ASP A 95 1.77 -13.90 17.19
CA ASP A 95 2.88 -14.78 16.84
C ASP A 95 3.61 -14.45 15.51
N ASP A 96 3.10 -13.55 14.66
CA ASP A 96 3.62 -13.26 13.30
C ASP A 96 4.28 -11.87 13.22
N LYS A 97 5.36 -11.66 13.98
CA LYS A 97 6.04 -10.36 14.14
C LYS A 97 6.67 -9.78 12.86
N GLU A 98 6.70 -10.53 11.76
CA GLU A 98 7.34 -10.15 10.49
C GLU A 98 6.38 -10.15 9.29
N GLY A 99 5.08 -10.45 9.51
CA GLY A 99 4.06 -10.54 8.47
C GLY A 99 3.41 -9.20 8.08
N GLY A 100 2.69 -9.20 6.95
CA GLY A 100 1.86 -8.07 6.50
C GLY A 100 2.64 -6.81 6.09
N LEU A 101 1.93 -5.67 6.08
CA LEU A 101 2.47 -4.40 5.57
C LEU A 101 3.64 -3.87 6.42
N SER A 102 3.61 -4.03 7.74
CA SER A 102 4.71 -3.57 8.62
C SER A 102 6.03 -4.26 8.27
N GLY A 103 6.01 -5.59 8.13
CA GLY A 103 7.20 -6.36 7.75
C GLY A 103 7.66 -6.02 6.32
N TRP A 104 6.71 -5.84 5.41
CA TRP A 104 7.00 -5.41 4.04
C TRP A 104 7.66 -4.03 3.97
N LEU A 105 7.17 -3.04 4.72
CA LEU A 105 7.77 -1.70 4.81
C LEU A 105 9.21 -1.75 5.35
N GLY A 106 9.49 -2.64 6.31
CA GLY A 106 10.85 -2.91 6.79
C GLY A 106 11.75 -3.47 5.70
N ARG A 107 11.29 -4.48 4.95
CA ARG A 107 12.03 -5.03 3.80
C ARG A 107 12.27 -3.98 2.70
N MET A 108 11.29 -3.11 2.43
CA MET A 108 11.46 -2.03 1.46
C MET A 108 12.55 -1.04 1.89
N ALA A 109 12.60 -0.69 3.18
CA ALA A 109 13.69 0.15 3.72
C ALA A 109 15.07 -0.54 3.61
N ASP A 110 15.14 -1.85 3.83
CA ASP A 110 16.38 -2.61 3.62
C ASP A 110 16.81 -2.61 2.15
N HIS A 111 15.87 -2.82 1.22
CA HIS A 111 16.15 -2.76 -0.22
C HIS A 111 16.57 -1.37 -0.67
N GLU A 112 15.97 -0.31 -0.12
CA GLU A 112 16.38 1.08 -0.32
C GLU A 112 17.82 1.31 0.16
N GLY A 113 18.16 0.87 1.39
CA GLY A 113 19.53 0.96 1.91
C GLY A 113 20.56 0.20 1.07
N ARG A 114 20.12 -0.80 0.30
CA ARG A 114 20.95 -1.55 -0.65
C ARG A 114 20.95 -0.96 -2.07
N GLY A 115 20.21 0.13 -2.31
CA GLY A 115 20.07 0.79 -3.60
C GLY A 115 19.33 -0.06 -4.64
N LEU A 116 18.44 -0.95 -4.21
CA LEU A 116 17.63 -1.80 -5.09
C LEU A 116 16.33 -1.13 -5.53
N VAL A 117 15.82 -0.19 -4.72
CA VAL A 117 14.58 0.56 -4.96
C VAL A 117 14.73 1.94 -4.34
N GLY A 118 14.08 2.96 -4.90
CA GLY A 118 13.91 4.26 -4.24
C GLY A 118 12.56 4.30 -3.53
N VAL A 119 12.53 4.69 -2.26
CA VAL A 119 11.28 4.78 -1.48
C VAL A 119 11.15 6.20 -0.95
N GLU A 120 10.02 6.83 -1.25
CA GLU A 120 9.65 8.11 -0.66
C GLU A 120 8.37 7.90 0.16
N ARG A 121 8.38 8.35 1.42
CA ARG A 121 7.20 8.35 2.28
C ARG A 121 6.72 9.79 2.44
N LEU A 122 5.43 9.99 2.18
CA LEU A 122 4.76 11.27 2.34
C LEU A 122 3.71 11.12 3.44
N ASP A 123 3.95 11.79 4.57
CA ASP A 123 2.99 11.79 5.67
C ASP A 123 1.84 12.75 5.37
N VAL A 124 0.63 12.21 5.19
CA VAL A 124 -0.58 12.99 4.92
C VAL A 124 -1.40 13.09 6.20
N GLY A 125 -1.32 14.26 6.84
CA GLY A 125 -2.09 14.56 8.05
C GLY A 125 -3.53 14.98 7.76
N ASN A 126 -4.32 15.15 8.82
CA ASN A 126 -5.66 15.71 8.73
C ASN A 126 -5.63 17.17 8.23
N LEU A 127 -6.64 17.56 7.46
CA LEU A 127 -6.87 18.95 7.09
C LEU A 127 -7.20 19.80 8.32
N THR A 128 -6.73 21.05 8.32
CA THR A 128 -7.17 22.05 9.31
C THR A 128 -8.60 22.51 9.00
N VAL A 129 -9.24 23.21 9.94
CA VAL A 129 -10.58 23.80 9.70
C VAL A 129 -10.53 24.80 8.55
N ASP A 130 -9.47 25.62 8.50
CA ASP A 130 -9.30 26.64 7.47
C ASP A 130 -9.06 25.99 6.10
N ASP A 131 -8.23 24.95 6.02
CA ASP A 131 -8.02 24.20 4.77
C ASP A 131 -9.29 23.47 4.31
N SER A 132 -10.05 22.93 5.27
CA SER A 132 -11.33 22.27 4.99
C SER A 132 -12.36 23.27 4.46
N ALA A 133 -12.46 24.44 5.09
CA ALA A 133 -13.35 25.51 4.64
C ALA A 133 -12.94 26.05 3.26
N ALA A 134 -11.64 26.21 3.00
CA ALA A 134 -11.13 26.63 1.70
C ALA A 134 -11.44 25.59 0.61
N LEU A 135 -11.19 24.31 0.88
CA LEU A 135 -11.43 23.22 -0.06
C LEU A 135 -12.93 23.05 -0.34
N LEU A 136 -13.79 23.19 0.67
CA LEU A 136 -15.25 23.18 0.49
C LEU A 136 -15.73 24.40 -0.30
N SER A 137 -15.19 25.58 -0.05
CA SER A 137 -15.55 26.80 -0.79
C SER A 137 -15.20 26.66 -2.27
N GLU A 138 -14.01 26.11 -2.57
CA GLU A 138 -13.57 25.86 -3.95
C GLU A 138 -14.43 24.80 -4.64
N LEU A 139 -14.68 23.65 -3.99
CA LEU A 139 -15.50 22.57 -4.56
C LEU A 139 -16.96 22.99 -4.79
N LEU A 140 -17.52 23.83 -3.93
CA LEU A 140 -18.90 24.32 -4.04
C LEU A 140 -19.01 25.57 -4.91
N SER A 141 -17.91 26.08 -5.46
CA SER A 141 -17.85 27.36 -6.18
C SER A 141 -18.43 28.53 -5.38
N MET A 142 -18.38 28.45 -4.05
CA MET A 142 -18.87 29.50 -3.18
C MET A 142 -17.93 30.70 -3.32
N SER A 143 -18.48 31.84 -3.77
CA SER A 143 -17.78 33.12 -3.68
C SER A 143 -17.52 33.45 -2.21
N ASP A 144 -16.42 34.15 -1.93
CA ASP A 144 -15.92 34.50 -0.58
C ASP A 144 -16.93 35.18 0.39
N ASP A 145 -18.15 35.48 -0.08
CA ASP A 145 -19.24 36.11 0.67
C ASP A 145 -20.19 35.10 1.39
N ASP A 146 -20.03 33.78 1.20
CA ASP A 146 -20.90 32.76 1.82
C ASP A 146 -20.27 32.17 3.10
N ASP A 147 -20.73 32.64 4.28
CA ASP A 147 -20.33 32.18 5.63
C ASP A 147 -20.56 30.67 5.91
N GLY A 148 -21.13 29.91 4.97
CA GLY A 148 -21.53 28.51 5.14
C GLY A 148 -20.37 27.51 5.21
N ALA A 149 -19.27 27.74 4.50
CA ALA A 149 -18.16 26.77 4.42
C ALA A 149 -17.43 26.58 5.77
N ALA A 150 -17.28 27.66 6.53
CA ALA A 150 -16.64 27.62 7.86
C ALA A 150 -17.52 26.91 8.91
N ALA A 151 -18.85 26.91 8.75
CA ALA A 151 -19.75 26.19 9.64
C ALA A 151 -19.67 24.67 9.43
N ILE A 152 -19.61 24.22 8.18
CA ILE A 152 -19.50 22.80 7.82
C ILE A 152 -18.15 22.21 8.28
N GLY A 153 -17.07 22.98 8.13
CA GLY A 153 -15.73 22.55 8.58
C GLY A 153 -15.63 22.33 10.11
N ARG A 154 -16.45 23.03 10.90
CA ARG A 154 -16.49 22.87 12.37
C ARG A 154 -17.26 21.62 12.80
N GLU A 155 -18.36 21.29 12.12
CA GLU A 155 -19.21 20.14 12.48
C GLU A 155 -18.47 18.80 12.31
N GLY A 156 -17.57 18.68 11.32
CA GLY A 156 -16.72 17.50 11.15
C GLY A 156 -15.66 17.28 12.23
N GLN A 157 -15.30 18.30 13.03
CA GLN A 157 -14.35 18.17 14.13
C GLN A 157 -15.00 17.96 15.50
N ASP A 158 -16.22 18.47 15.70
CA ASP A 158 -16.94 18.32 16.96
C ASP A 158 -17.36 16.85 17.22
N GLU A 159 -17.62 16.06 16.18
CA GLU A 159 -17.90 14.62 16.32
C GLU A 159 -16.67 13.83 16.83
N LYS A 160 -15.44 14.27 16.55
CA LYS A 160 -14.21 13.61 17.05
C LYS A 160 -13.90 13.97 18.50
N SER A 161 -14.44 15.09 18.99
CA SER A 161 -14.27 15.56 20.38
C SER A 161 -15.25 14.90 21.34
N THR A 162 -16.45 14.51 20.88
CA THR A 162 -17.44 13.81 21.73
C THR A 162 -17.16 12.31 21.88
N SER A 163 -16.43 11.67 20.96
CA SER A 163 -16.02 10.26 21.08
C SER A 163 -14.82 10.05 22.02
N SER A 164 -14.12 11.11 22.44
CA SER A 164 -12.97 11.06 23.37
C SER A 164 -13.38 11.19 24.84
N SER A 165 -14.65 11.46 25.16
CA SER A 165 -15.09 11.83 26.52
C SER A 165 -16.09 10.84 27.14
N GLY A 166 -16.14 9.60 26.65
CA GLY A 166 -16.93 8.51 27.21
C GLY A 166 -16.05 7.36 27.68
N ASN A 167 -15.51 7.47 28.89
CA ASN A 167 -14.94 6.35 29.65
C ASN A 167 -15.52 6.38 31.07
#